data_AF-A0ABD4S565-F1
#
_entry.id   AF-A0ABD4S565-F1
#
_cell.length_a   1.000
_cell.length_b   1.000
_cell.length_c   1.000
_cell.angle_alpha   90.00
_cell.angle_beta   90.00
_cell.angle_gamma   90.00
#
_symmetry.space_group_name_H-M   'P 1'
#
loop_
_entity.id
_entity.type
_entity.pdbx_description
1 polymer ?
#
loop_
_entity_poly.entity_id
_entity_poly.type
_entity_poly.pdbx_seq_one_letter_code
_entity_poly.pdbx_strand_id
1 'polypeptide(L)' 'MKLKDIIKLGEKYCYCPNCGNDKVGNNEGKLIVEEHTYYRECSCGFNILIDDRKNEI' A
#
# COMPACT_ATOMS: atom_id res chain seq x y z
N MET A 1 -12.11 -6.25 -1.02
CA MET A 1 -11.44 -5.17 -1.79
C MET A 1 -11.54 -5.43 -3.29
N LYS A 2 -12.06 -4.45 -4.03
CA LYS A 2 -12.27 -4.58 -5.48
C LYS A 2 -11.00 -4.19 -6.23
N LEU A 3 -10.73 -4.83 -7.37
CA LEU A 3 -9.56 -4.56 -8.22
C LEU A 3 -9.36 -3.06 -8.52
N LYS A 4 -10.44 -2.35 -8.83
CA LYS A 4 -10.39 -0.90 -9.12
C LYS A 4 -9.83 -0.08 -7.95
N ASP A 5 -10.07 -0.49 -6.71
CA ASP A 5 -9.64 0.23 -5.52
C ASP A 5 -8.17 -0.09 -5.25
N ILE A 6 -7.74 -1.33 -5.51
CA ILE A 6 -6.31 -1.72 -5.48
C ILE A 6 -5.49 -0.90 -6.46
N ILE A 7 -5.97 -0.71 -7.70
CA ILE A 7 -5.27 0.09 -8.71
C ILE A 7 -5.13 1.54 -8.26
N LYS A 8 -6.22 2.16 -7.77
CA LYS A 8 -6.18 3.54 -7.22
C LYS A 8 -5.21 3.69 -6.06
N LEU A 9 -5.20 2.73 -5.14
CA LEU A 9 -4.25 2.73 -4.02
C LEU A 9 -2.81 2.52 -4.51
N GLY A 10 -2.62 1.68 -5.53
CA GLY A 10 -1.36 1.50 -6.23
C GLY A 10 -0.86 2.80 -6.85
N GLU A 11 -1.69 3.55 -7.56
CA GLU A 11 -1.33 4.86 -8.12
C GLU A 11 -1.00 5.88 -7.01
N LYS A 12 -1.72 5.85 -5.89
CA LYS A 12 -1.50 6.76 -4.76
C LYS A 12 -0.19 6.47 -4.01
N TYR A 13 0.20 5.20 -3.88
CA TYR A 13 1.32 4.75 -3.05
C TYR A 13 2.40 3.99 -3.85
N CYS A 14 2.44 4.15 -5.17
CA CYS A 14 3.48 3.57 -6.02
C CYS A 14 4.84 4.17 -5.63
N TYR A 15 4.90 5.49 -5.45
CA TYR A 15 6.02 6.17 -4.82
C TYR A 15 5.76 6.32 -3.33
N CYS A 16 6.75 5.97 -2.51
CA CYS A 16 6.70 6.23 -1.08
C CYS A 16 6.51 7.73 -0.81
N PRO A 17 5.48 8.16 -0.07
CA PRO A 17 5.24 9.57 0.20
C PRO A 17 6.34 10.22 1.06
N ASN A 18 7.13 9.42 1.77
CA ASN A 18 8.19 9.92 2.65
C ASN A 18 9.54 10.08 1.92
N CYS A 19 9.92 9.16 1.03
CA CYS A 19 11.25 9.15 0.41
C CYS A 19 11.26 9.00 -1.12
N GLY A 20 10.10 8.86 -1.76
CA GLY A 20 9.98 8.69 -3.21
C GLY A 20 10.40 7.32 -3.75
N ASN A 21 10.79 6.35 -2.92
CA ASN A 21 11.14 5.00 -3.40
C ASN A 21 9.91 4.29 -4.00
N ASP A 22 10.06 3.74 -5.20
CA ASP A 22 9.04 3.01 -5.95
C ASP A 22 9.20 1.49 -5.90
N LYS A 23 10.25 0.99 -5.24
CA LYS A 23 10.54 -0.44 -5.14
C LYS A 23 9.76 -1.12 -4.01
N VAL A 24 9.55 -2.42 -4.19
CA VAL A 24 8.96 -3.36 -3.22
C VAL A 24 9.73 -4.69 -3.26
N GLY A 25 9.71 -5.44 -2.16
CA GLY A 25 10.51 -6.65 -2.01
C GLY A 25 11.98 -6.37 -1.74
N ASN A 26 12.81 -7.42 -1.61
CA ASN A 26 14.27 -7.30 -1.46
C ASN A 26 14.75 -6.25 -0.43
N ASN A 27 14.09 -6.19 0.74
CA ASN A 27 14.32 -5.18 1.80
C ASN A 27 13.95 -3.72 1.47
N GLU A 28 13.38 -3.43 0.30
CA GLU A 28 12.91 -2.09 -0.09
C GLU A 28 11.49 -1.78 0.42
N GLY A 29 10.78 -2.81 0.90
CA GLY A 29 9.43 -2.68 1.41
C GLY A 29 8.54 -3.86 1.05
N LYS A 30 7.24 -3.73 1.30
CA LYS A 30 6.22 -4.73 1.03
C LYS A 30 4.99 -4.11 0.38
N LEU A 31 4.32 -4.89 -0.47
CA LEU A 31 2.96 -4.67 -0.94
C LEU A 31 2.22 -6.00 -0.76
N ILE A 32 1.20 -6.02 0.08
CA ILE A 32 0.37 -7.20 0.36
C ILE A 32 -1.08 -6.80 0.13
N VAL A 33 -1.78 -7.55 -0.72
CA VAL A 33 -3.17 -7.33 -1.08
C VAL A 33 -3.92 -8.61 -0.79
N GLU A 34 -4.81 -8.56 0.21
CA GLU A 34 -5.66 -9.67 0.62
C GLU A 34 -7.12 -9.37 0.25
N GLU A 35 -8.02 -10.30 0.58
CA GLU A 35 -9.45 -10.20 0.27
C GLU A 35 -10.05 -8.85 0.68
N HIS A 36 -9.63 -8.28 1.81
CA HIS A 36 -10.18 -7.03 2.35
C HIS A 36 -9.14 -5.95 2.66
N THR A 37 -7.85 -6.26 2.59
CA THR A 37 -6.82 -5.35 3.06
C THR A 37 -5.77 -5.03 2.00
N TYR A 38 -5.33 -3.77 2.01
CA TYR A 38 -4.18 -3.28 1.28
C TYR A 38 -3.12 -2.84 2.29
N TYR A 39 -1.96 -3.49 2.26
CA TYR A 39 -0.81 -3.11 3.07
C TYR A 39 0.36 -2.70 2.19
N ARG A 40 0.90 -1.51 2.43
CA ARG A 40 2.12 -1.01 1.80
C ARG A 40 3.10 -0.57 2.88
N GLU A 41 4.36 -0.97 2.75
CA GLU A 41 5.45 -0.63 3.65
C GLU A 41 6.70 -0.28 2.85
N CYS A 42 7.43 0.78 3.20
CA CYS A 42 8.71 1.14 2.58
C CYS A 42 9.85 1.00 3.59
N SER A 43 11.05 0.69 3.10
CA SER A 43 12.28 0.59 3.89
C SER A 43 12.63 1.85 4.69
N CYS A 44 12.13 3.02 4.28
CA CYS A 44 12.31 4.28 5.03
C CYS A 44 11.39 4.42 6.26
N GLY A 45 10.55 3.42 6.56
CA GLY A 45 9.65 3.39 7.71
C GLY A 45 8.19 3.78 7.43
N PHE A 46 7.87 4.25 6.23
CA PHE A 46 6.46 4.48 5.84
C PHE A 46 5.69 3.16 5.81
N ASN A 47 4.49 3.12 6.38
CA ASN A 47 3.56 2.02 6.19
C ASN A 47 2.10 2.48 6.26
N ILE A 48 1.22 1.74 5.61
CA ILE A 48 -0.24 1.96 5.64
C ILE A 48 -0.97 0.62 5.52
N LEU A 49 -2.05 0.48 6.28
CA LEU A 49 -3.01 -0.61 6.20
C LEU A 49 -4.41 -0.02 5.96
N ILE A 50 -5.05 -0.42 4.86
CA ILE A 50 -6.42 -0.03 4.51
C ILE A 50 -7.28 -1.29 4.54
N ASP A 51 -8.43 -1.24 5.20
CA ASP A 51 -9.39 -2.35 5.29
C ASP A 51 -10.73 -1.88 4.71
N ASP A 52 -11.16 -2.45 3.58
CA ASP A 52 -12.36 -2.00 2.86
C ASP A 52 -13.68 -2.39 3.53
N ARG A 53 -13.64 -3.20 4.59
CA ARG A 53 -14.80 -3.48 5.44
C ARG A 53 -15.03 -2.37 6.46
N LYS A 54 -13.96 -1.65 6.79
CA LYS A 54 -13.96 -0.57 7.78
C LYS A 54 -14.13 0.78 7.09
N ASN A 55 -15.10 0.90 6.16
CA ASN A 55 -15.54 2.20 5.60
C ASN A 55 -15.29 3.31 6.64
N GLU A 56 -14.42 4.25 6.26
CA GLU A 56 -13.69 5.14 7.17
C GLU A 56 -14.54 5.74 8.30
N ILE A 57 -13.88 5.92 9.44
CA ILE A 57 -14.21 6.94 10.44
C ILE A 57 -14.13 8.32 9.76
#